data_AF-A0A657B0F6-F1
#
_entry.id   AF-A0A657B0F6-F1
#
_cell.length_a   1.000
_cell.length_b   1.000
_cell.length_c   1.000
_cell.angle_alpha   90.00
_cell.angle_beta   90.00
_cell.angle_gamma   90.00
#
_symmetry.space_group_name_H-M   'P 1'
#
loop_
_entity.id
_entity.type
_entity.pdbx_description
1 polymer ?
#
loop_
_entity_poly.entity_id
_entity_poly.type
_entity_poly.pdbx_seq_one_letter_code
_entity_poly.pdbx_strand_id
1 'polypeptide(L)'
;MSAQNHQFDAKDYLARLSADRVKELHLAGFEDQGTHLLDTHGAQVHDDVWKLYEEALKRFGSVPTLIEWDTDIPEYSVLLKELSKARQYWEQHNHHIKDRADYVA
;
A
#
# COMPACT_ATOMS: atom_id res chain seq x y z
N MET A 1 -8.27 2.63 5.99
CA MET A 1 -9.62 3.04 6.41
C MET A 1 -10.16 2.24 7.59
N SER A 2 -10.29 0.91 7.49
CA SER A 2 -10.84 0.05 8.56
C SER A 2 -10.27 0.33 9.97
N ALA A 3 -8.96 0.56 10.09
CA ALA A 3 -8.30 0.91 11.35
C ALA A 3 -8.86 2.18 11.99
N GLN A 4 -9.11 3.23 11.20
CA GLN A 4 -9.71 4.49 11.66
C GLN A 4 -11.17 4.27 12.05
N ASN A 5 -11.95 3.63 11.16
CA ASN A 5 -13.39 3.43 11.36
C ASN A 5 -13.72 2.54 12.57
N HIS A 6 -12.84 1.59 12.88
CA HIS A 6 -13.04 0.62 13.98
C HIS A 6 -12.06 0.82 15.14
N GLN A 7 -11.33 1.94 15.17
CA GLN A 7 -10.50 2.38 16.29
C GLN A 7 -9.46 1.34 16.74
N PHE A 8 -8.75 0.74 15.77
CA PHE A 8 -7.61 -0.13 16.03
C PHE A 8 -6.34 0.38 15.34
N ASP A 9 -5.18 -0.05 15.81
CA ASP A 9 -3.91 0.35 15.21
C ASP A 9 -3.60 -0.46 13.94
N ALA A 10 -3.39 0.24 12.83
CA ALA A 10 -3.13 -0.39 11.54
C ALA A 10 -1.78 -1.13 11.49
N LYS A 11 -0.75 -0.62 12.17
CA LYS A 11 0.59 -1.24 12.18
C LYS A 11 0.58 -2.53 12.98
N ASP A 12 -0.11 -2.55 14.12
CA ASP A 12 -0.34 -3.76 14.91
C ASP A 12 -1.10 -4.82 14.09
N TYR A 13 -2.06 -4.39 13.27
CA TYR A 13 -2.77 -5.30 12.37
C TYR A 13 -1.80 -5.91 11.33
N LEU A 14 -0.98 -5.08 10.65
CA LEU A 14 0.02 -5.57 9.70
C LEU A 14 1.04 -6.53 10.36
N ALA A 15 1.47 -6.23 11.58
CA ALA A 15 2.44 -7.05 12.32
C ALA A 15 1.93 -8.47 12.60
N ARG A 16 0.61 -8.65 12.76
CA ARG A 16 -0.03 -9.93 13.03
C ARG A 16 -0.24 -10.81 11.79
N LEU A 17 -0.08 -10.25 10.58
CA LEU A 17 -0.22 -11.01 9.34
C LEU A 17 1.02 -11.87 9.06
N SER A 18 0.79 -13.04 8.46
CA SER A 18 1.88 -13.96 8.06
C SER A 18 2.63 -13.39 6.86
N ALA A 19 3.94 -13.20 7.02
CA ALA A 19 4.80 -12.53 6.03
C ALA A 19 4.77 -13.20 4.66
N ASP A 20 4.80 -14.53 4.70
CA ASP A 20 4.91 -15.44 3.58
C ASP A 20 3.59 -15.62 2.82
N ARG A 21 2.46 -15.15 3.38
CA ARG A 21 1.13 -15.31 2.80
C ARG A 21 0.61 -14.08 2.06
N VAL A 22 1.16 -12.89 2.33
CA VAL A 22 0.84 -11.68 1.58
C VAL A 22 1.62 -11.71 0.27
N LYS A 23 0.90 -11.70 -0.86
CA LYS A 23 1.48 -11.79 -2.21
C LYS A 23 1.19 -10.58 -3.09
N GLU A 24 0.35 -9.68 -2.63
CA GLU A 24 -0.04 -8.48 -3.34
C GLU A 24 -0.50 -7.42 -2.33
N LEU A 25 -0.27 -6.15 -2.66
CA LEU A 25 -0.74 -5.00 -1.90
C LEU A 25 -1.56 -4.09 -2.81
N HIS A 26 -2.72 -3.65 -2.36
CA HIS A 26 -3.58 -2.71 -3.08
C HIS A 26 -3.57 -1.37 -2.35
N LEU A 27 -3.47 -0.28 -3.11
CA LEU A 27 -3.46 1.09 -2.61
C LEU A 27 -4.56 1.88 -3.28
N ALA A 28 -5.41 2.53 -2.49
CA ALA A 28 -6.47 3.39 -2.98
C ALA A 28 -6.56 4.69 -2.17
N GLY A 29 -7.14 5.72 -2.80
CA GLY A 29 -7.66 6.88 -2.10
C GLY A 29 -9.03 6.60 -1.48
N PHE A 30 -9.41 7.44 -0.52
CA PHE A 30 -10.68 7.35 0.18
C PHE A 30 -11.33 8.73 0.31
N GLU A 31 -12.60 8.74 0.70
CA GLU A 31 -13.32 9.96 1.06
C GLU A 31 -13.54 10.03 2.57
N ASP A 32 -13.38 11.23 3.13
CA ASP A 32 -13.72 11.51 4.53
C ASP A 32 -15.16 11.98 4.64
N GLN A 33 -16.02 11.16 5.26
CA GLN A 33 -17.44 11.46 5.51
C GLN A 33 -17.65 12.10 6.90
N GLY A 34 -16.58 12.54 7.57
CA GLY A 34 -16.56 13.14 8.91
C GLY A 34 -16.77 12.16 10.06
N THR A 35 -17.57 11.11 9.85
CA THR A 35 -17.83 10.04 10.83
C THR A 35 -17.05 8.76 10.54
N HIS A 36 -16.70 8.54 9.28
CA HIS A 36 -15.96 7.38 8.79
C HIS A 36 -15.25 7.73 7.49
N LEU A 37 -14.24 6.94 7.16
CA LEU A 37 -13.58 6.97 5.86
C LEU A 37 -14.24 5.95 4.94
N LEU A 38 -14.71 6.42 3.79
CA LEU A 38 -15.36 5.61 2.76
C LEU A 38 -14.36 5.24 1.66
N ASP A 39 -14.30 3.95 1.34
CA ASP A 39 -13.41 3.41 0.32
C ASP A 39 -14.03 3.55 -1.07
N THR A 40 -13.99 4.75 -1.65
CA THR A 40 -14.60 5.01 -2.95
C THR A 40 -13.70 4.65 -4.13
N HIS A 41 -12.39 4.44 -3.90
CA HIS A 41 -11.37 4.27 -4.93
C HIS A 41 -11.43 5.34 -6.05
N GLY A 42 -11.93 6.53 -5.73
CA GLY A 42 -12.13 7.64 -6.69
C GLY A 42 -11.08 8.74 -6.60
N ALA A 43 -10.12 8.60 -5.69
CA ALA A 43 -9.16 9.64 -5.35
C ALA A 43 -7.71 9.13 -5.38
N GLN A 44 -6.78 10.08 -5.42
CA GLN A 44 -5.35 9.77 -5.23
C GLN A 44 -5.12 9.09 -3.87
N VAL A 45 -4.10 8.25 -3.81
CA VAL A 45 -3.73 7.57 -2.56
C VAL A 45 -3.26 8.61 -1.56
N HIS A 46 -3.90 8.64 -0.39
CA HIS A 46 -3.62 9.62 0.65
C HIS A 46 -2.25 9.38 1.30
N ASP A 47 -1.60 10.43 1.81
CA ASP A 47 -0.26 10.33 2.41
C ASP A 47 -0.19 9.36 3.59
N ASP A 48 -1.25 9.23 4.38
CA ASP A 48 -1.27 8.26 5.48
C ASP A 48 -1.35 6.80 4.99
N VAL A 49 -1.94 6.57 3.81
CA VAL A 49 -1.92 5.27 3.14
C VAL A 49 -0.52 4.98 2.61
N TRP A 50 0.17 5.98 2.04
CA TRP A 50 1.57 5.83 1.62
C TRP A 50 2.52 5.50 2.78
N LYS A 51 2.34 6.14 3.95
CA LYS A 51 3.09 5.81 5.16
C LYS A 51 2.84 4.37 5.61
N LEU A 52 1.59 3.92 5.57
CA LEU A 52 1.25 2.54 5.93
C LEU A 52 1.78 1.53 4.91
N TYR A 53 1.79 1.88 3.63
CA TYR A 53 2.38 1.07 2.56
C TYR A 53 3.89 0.87 2.77
N GLU A 54 4.62 1.89 3.19
CA GLU A 54 6.03 1.76 3.54
C GLU A 54 6.26 0.74 4.67
N GLU A 55 5.42 0.76 5.71
CA GLU A 55 5.47 -0.22 6.80
C GLU A 55 5.10 -1.63 6.32
N ALA A 56 4.15 -1.74 5.39
CA ALA A 56 3.80 -3.01 4.75
C ALA A 56 4.98 -3.57 3.92
N LEU A 57 5.66 -2.73 3.13
CA LEU A 57 6.85 -3.13 2.37
C LEU A 57 7.98 -3.61 3.28
N LYS A 58 8.23 -2.95 4.41
CA LYS A 58 9.20 -3.40 5.42
C LYS A 58 8.84 -4.79 5.98
N ARG A 59 7.54 -5.08 6.11
CA ARG A 59 7.04 -6.32 6.73
C ARG A 59 6.97 -7.51 5.78
N PHE A 60 6.48 -7.28 4.55
CA PHE A 60 6.16 -8.31 3.56
C PHE A 60 7.18 -8.37 2.41
N GLY A 61 8.06 -7.38 2.32
CA GLY A 61 8.94 -7.18 1.18
C GLY A 61 8.21 -6.52 0.00
N SER A 62 8.96 -6.30 -1.08
CA SER A 62 8.48 -5.71 -2.32
C SER A 62 7.62 -6.70 -3.13
N VAL A 63 6.44 -7.05 -2.62
CA VAL A 63 5.43 -7.83 -3.35
C VAL A 63 4.75 -6.95 -4.42
N PRO A 64 4.15 -7.55 -5.47
CA PRO A 64 3.34 -6.82 -6.44
C PRO A 64 2.40 -5.82 -5.78
N THR A 65 2.32 -4.61 -6.35
CA THR A 65 1.48 -3.53 -5.84
C THR A 65 0.61 -2.96 -6.94
N LEU A 66 -0.69 -2.82 -6.65
CA LEU A 66 -1.69 -2.25 -7.53
C LEU A 66 -2.19 -0.92 -6.95
N ILE A 67 -2.29 0.11 -7.79
CA ILE A 67 -3.12 1.28 -7.49
C ILE A 67 -4.55 0.93 -7.88
N GLU A 68 -5.43 0.78 -6.90
CA GLU A 68 -6.85 0.48 -7.11
C GLU A 68 -7.61 1.79 -7.33
N TRP A 69 -8.27 1.88 -8.48
CA TRP A 69 -9.00 3.07 -8.92
C TRP A 69 -10.15 2.64 -9.84
N ASP A 70 -11.40 2.72 -9.37
CA ASP A 70 -12.57 2.21 -10.10
C ASP A 70 -13.73 3.21 -10.25
N THR A 71 -13.69 4.35 -9.54
CA THR A 71 -14.61 5.49 -9.70
C THR A 71 -13.85 6.77 -10.06
N ASP A 72 -14.57 7.81 -10.54
CA ASP A 72 -14.01 9.15 -10.83
C ASP A 72 -12.64 9.14 -11.53
N ILE A 73 -12.53 8.29 -12.58
CA ILE A 73 -11.25 7.97 -13.23
C ILE A 73 -10.59 9.26 -13.74
N PRO A 74 -9.38 9.61 -13.26
CA PRO A 74 -8.72 10.85 -13.62
C PRO A 74 -8.04 10.72 -14.98
N GLU A 75 -7.43 11.82 -15.40
CA GLU A 75 -6.52 11.82 -16.53
C GLU A 75 -5.41 10.77 -16.37
N TYR A 76 -5.05 10.10 -17.47
CA TYR A 76 -4.02 9.06 -17.49
C TYR A 76 -2.69 9.49 -16.86
N SER A 77 -2.34 10.77 -17.00
CA SER A 77 -1.12 11.33 -16.39
C SER A 77 -1.11 11.29 -14.86
N VAL A 78 -2.29 11.33 -14.21
CA VAL A 78 -2.43 11.19 -12.75
C VAL A 78 -2.18 9.73 -12.35
N LEU A 79 -2.77 8.78 -13.08
CA LEU A 79 -2.55 7.36 -12.86
C LEU A 79 -1.05 7.01 -12.96
N LEU A 80 -0.37 7.55 -13.98
CA LEU A 80 1.07 7.36 -14.15
C LEU A 80 1.89 7.94 -13.00
N LYS A 81 1.48 9.06 -12.40
CA LYS A 81 2.16 9.65 -11.24
C LYS A 81 2.03 8.77 -10.00
N GLU A 82 0.83 8.28 -9.70
CA GLU A 82 0.61 7.37 -8.56
C GLU A 82 1.37 6.05 -8.75
N LEU A 83 1.35 5.48 -9.97
CA LEU A 83 2.14 4.29 -10.32
C LEU A 83 3.64 4.55 -10.13
N SER A 84 4.14 5.70 -10.59
CA SER A 84 5.55 6.06 -10.45
C SER A 84 5.93 6.22 -8.98
N LYS A 85 5.05 6.80 -8.15
CA LYS A 85 5.25 6.91 -6.70
C LYS A 85 5.32 5.52 -6.06
N ALA A 86 4.36 4.63 -6.34
CA ALA A 86 4.39 3.25 -5.84
C ALA A 86 5.68 2.51 -6.23
N ARG A 87 6.13 2.66 -7.47
CA ARG A 87 7.38 2.07 -7.95
C ARG A 87 8.60 2.56 -7.17
N GLN A 88 8.68 3.85 -6.84
CA GLN A 88 9.80 4.40 -6.06
C GLN A 88 9.88 3.76 -4.67
N TYR A 89 8.76 3.69 -3.94
CA TYR A 89 8.69 3.00 -2.64
C TYR A 89 9.08 1.53 -2.78
N TRP A 90 8.56 0.86 -3.81
CA TRP A 90 8.81 -0.55 -4.07
C TRP A 90 10.30 -0.85 -4.33
N GLU A 91 10.94 -0.05 -5.17
CA GLU A 91 12.37 -0.16 -5.52
C GLU A 91 13.28 0.08 -4.31
N GLN A 92 12.98 1.11 -3.51
CA GLN A 92 13.72 1.41 -2.28
C GLN A 92 13.78 0.23 -1.31
N HIS A 93 12.73 -0.60 -1.29
CA HIS A 93 12.63 -1.75 -0.39
C HIS A 93 13.05 -3.08 -1.05
N ASN A 94 13.21 -3.09 -2.38
CA ASN A 94 13.57 -4.31 -3.13
C ASN A 94 15.08 -4.61 -3.08
N HIS A 95 15.91 -3.63 -2.73
CA HIS A 95 17.37 -3.81 -2.64
C HIS A 95 17.82 -4.74 -1.50
N HIS A 96 16.97 -5.01 -0.50
CA HIS A 96 17.33 -5.86 0.64
C HIS A 96 17.12 -7.37 0.44
N ILE A 97 16.39 -7.80 -0.61
CA ILE A 97 16.07 -9.23 -0.80
C ILE A 97 17.13 -9.99 -1.60
N LYS A 98 17.90 -9.31 -2.48
CA LYS A 98 18.98 -9.99 -3.23
C LYS A 98 20.01 -10.67 -2.32
N ASP A 99 20.26 -10.13 -1.13
CA ASP A 99 21.26 -10.67 -0.20
C ASP A 99 20.80 -11.94 0.56
N ARG A 100 19.51 -12.32 0.51
CA ARG A 100 19.01 -13.54 1.18
C ARG A 100 18.87 -14.75 0.25
N ALA A 101 18.95 -14.56 -1.06
CA ALA A 101 18.84 -15.65 -2.04
C ALA A 101 20.13 -16.46 -2.20
N ASP A 102 21.27 -15.95 -1.71
CA ASP A 102 22.59 -16.60 -1.88
C ASP A 102 22.96 -17.57 -0.75
N TYR A 103 22.08 -17.84 0.22
CA TYR A 103 22.37 -18.72 1.38
C TYR A 103 21.88 -20.17 1.22
N VAL A 104 21.40 -20.54 0.03
CA VAL A 104 20.98 -21.93 -0.26
C VAL A 104 21.53 -22.36 -1.62
N ALA A 105 22.85 -22.48 -1.69
CA ALA A 105 23.57 -23.15 -2.77
C ALA A 105 24.57 -24.15 -2.18
#